data_AF-A0A661IWM2-F1
#
_entry.id   AF-A0A661IWM2-F1
#
_cell.length_a   1.000
_cell.length_b   1.000
_cell.length_c   1.000
_cell.angle_alpha   90.00
_cell.angle_beta   90.00
_cell.angle_gamma   90.00
#
_symmetry.space_group_name_H-M   'P 1'
#
loop_
_entity.id
_entity.type
_entity.pdbx_description
1 polymer ?
#
loop_
_entity_poly.entity_id
_entity_poly.type
_entity_poly.pdbx_seq_one_letter_code
_entity_poly.pdbx_strand_id
1 'polypeptide(L)' 'MEDRERLRVMIEHWIRHNESHFEEYRRWAEVARALGLEGVDRKIQEAVDRIREANRFFEEALRQIV' A
#
# COMPACT_ATOMS: atom_id res chain seq x y z
N MET A 1 3.25 26.60 -4.30
CA MET A 1 3.95 25.32 -4.61
C MET A 1 4.02 25.19 -6.11
N GLU A 2 5.23 25.04 -6.63
CA GLU A 2 5.45 24.58 -8.02
C GLU A 2 4.96 23.12 -8.17
N ASP A 3 4.57 22.72 -9.36
CA ASP A 3 3.97 21.40 -9.62
C ASP A 3 4.89 20.24 -9.20
N ARG A 4 6.21 20.43 -9.28
CA ARG A 4 7.22 19.49 -8.79
C ARG A 4 7.09 19.21 -7.29
N GLU A 5 6.93 20.26 -6.50
CA GLU A 5 6.80 20.14 -5.04
C GLU A 5 5.46 19.50 -4.66
N ARG A 6 4.37 19.88 -5.36
CA ARG A 6 3.08 19.20 -5.23
C ARG A 6 3.18 17.71 -5.53
N LEU A 7 3.87 17.33 -6.61
CA LEU A 7 4.04 15.93 -6.99
C LEU A 7 4.78 15.15 -5.90
N ARG A 8 5.87 15.71 -5.34
CA ARG A 8 6.59 15.11 -4.21
C ARG A 8 5.65 14.84 -3.02
N VAL A 9 4.91 15.85 -2.60
CA VAL A 9 3.96 15.75 -1.46
C VAL A 9 2.87 14.70 -1.73
N MET A 10 2.36 14.62 -2.95
CA MET A 10 1.33 13.65 -3.32
C MET A 10 1.85 12.20 -3.28
N ILE A 11 3.05 11.95 -3.81
CA ILE A 11 3.63 10.60 -3.82
C ILE A 11 3.92 10.14 -2.38
N GLU A 12 4.48 11.00 -1.53
CA GLU A 12 4.66 10.71 -0.11
C GLU A 12 3.32 10.42 0.60
N HIS A 13 2.27 11.17 0.27
CA HIS A 13 0.94 10.93 0.81
C HIS A 13 0.37 9.57 0.39
N TRP A 14 0.54 9.16 -0.87
CA TRP A 14 0.08 7.85 -1.35
C TRP A 14 0.78 6.70 -0.63
N ILE A 15 2.11 6.77 -0.45
CA ILE A 15 2.86 5.75 0.30
C ILE A 15 2.29 5.60 1.72
N ARG A 16 2.18 6.72 2.45
CA ARG A 16 1.65 6.72 3.82
C ARG A 16 0.21 6.22 3.89
N HIS A 17 -0.64 6.60 2.93
CA HIS A 17 -2.02 6.17 2.87
C HIS A 17 -2.11 4.65 2.65
N ASN A 18 -1.35 4.12 1.70
CA ASN A 18 -1.27 2.69 1.43
C ASN A 18 -0.82 1.90 2.68
N GLU A 19 0.22 2.38 3.37
CA GLU A 19 0.73 1.75 4.58
C GLU A 19 -0.27 1.78 5.73
N SER A 20 -1.03 2.88 5.87
CA SER A 20 -2.04 3.03 6.93
C SER A 20 -3.15 1.97 6.89
N HIS A 21 -3.41 1.40 5.71
CA HIS A 21 -4.41 0.34 5.53
C HIS A 21 -3.87 -1.07 5.74
N PHE A 22 -2.55 -1.27 5.79
CA PHE A 22 -1.97 -2.62 5.85
C PHE A 22 -2.36 -3.39 7.11
N GLU A 23 -2.47 -2.71 8.25
CA GLU A 23 -2.92 -3.34 9.49
C GLU A 23 -4.38 -3.77 9.40
N GLU A 24 -5.24 -2.95 8.79
CA GLU A 24 -6.65 -3.29 8.60
C GLU A 24 -6.83 -4.47 7.64
N TYR A 25 -6.12 -4.48 6.50
CA TYR A 25 -6.15 -5.60 5.58
C TYR A 25 -5.68 -6.90 6.25
N ARG A 26 -4.60 -6.86 7.03
CA ARG A 26 -4.11 -8.03 7.79
C ARG A 26 -5.14 -8.54 8.79
N ARG A 27 -5.78 -7.66 9.55
CA ARG A 27 -6.85 -8.05 10.49
C ARG A 27 -7.99 -8.77 9.77
N TRP A 28 -8.42 -8.26 8.61
CA TRP A 28 -9.49 -8.91 7.84
C TRP A 28 -9.05 -10.22 7.17
N ALA A 29 -7.78 -10.34 6.78
CA ALA A 29 -7.22 -11.60 6.31
C ALA A 29 -7.25 -12.68 7.41
N GLU A 30 -6.90 -12.32 8.65
CA GLU A 30 -7.00 -13.20 9.82
C GLU A 30 -8.45 -13.60 10.12
N VAL A 31 -9.40 -12.67 10.03
CA VAL A 31 -10.84 -12.97 10.16
C VAL A 31 -11.28 -13.94 9.08
N ALA A 32 -10.91 -13.71 7.81
CA ALA A 32 -11.24 -14.60 6.71
C ALA A 32 -10.69 -16.02 6.94
N ARG A 33 -9.45 -16.13 7.43
CA ARG A 33 -8.84 -17.39 7.81
C ARG A 33 -9.59 -18.09 8.94
N ALA A 34 -10.00 -17.36 9.99
CA ALA A 34 -10.77 -17.91 11.11
C ALA A 34 -12.16 -18.42 10.69
N LEU A 35 -12.73 -17.87 9.62
CA LEU A 35 -13.99 -18.31 9.01
C LEU A 35 -13.83 -19.47 8.01
N GLY A 36 -12.61 -20.00 7.81
CA GLY A 36 -12.33 -21.05 6.82
C GLY A 36 -12.33 -20.55 5.37
N LEU A 37 -12.29 -19.24 5.13
CA LEU A 37 -12.29 -18.61 3.82
C LEU A 37 -10.86 -18.40 3.29
N GLU A 38 -10.11 -19.48 3.16
CA GLU A 38 -8.69 -19.45 2.78
C GLU A 38 -8.41 -18.72 1.45
N GLY A 39 -9.34 -18.80 0.49
CA GLY A 39 -9.23 -18.08 -0.77
C GLY A 39 -9.31 -16.56 -0.62
N VAL A 40 -10.14 -16.09 0.33
CA VAL A 40 -10.30 -14.65 0.64
C VAL A 40 -9.08 -14.14 1.38
N ASP A 41 -8.64 -14.86 2.42
CA ASP A 41 -7.40 -14.59 3.15
C ASP A 41 -6.21 -14.40 2.19
N ARG A 42 -6.01 -15.38 1.30
CA ARG A 42 -4.94 -15.32 0.30
C ARG A 42 -5.02 -14.10 -0.61
N LYS A 43 -6.22 -13.74 -1.06
CA LYS A 43 -6.40 -12.59 -1.96
C LYS A 43 -6.19 -11.25 -1.25
N ILE A 44 -6.53 -11.15 0.02
CA ILE A 44 -6.23 -9.95 0.83
C ILE A 44 -4.72 -9.82 1.04
N GLN A 45 -4.03 -10.92 1.40
CA GLN A 45 -2.57 -10.90 1.53
C GLN A 45 -1.87 -10.55 0.21
N GLU A 46 -2.34 -11.11 -0.92
CA GLU A 46 -1.82 -10.79 -2.24
C GLU A 46 -1.99 -9.30 -2.58
N ALA A 47 -3.14 -8.69 -2.23
CA ALA A 47 -3.36 -7.27 -2.41
C ALA A 47 -2.38 -6.42 -1.59
N VAL A 48 -2.12 -6.78 -0.33
CA VAL A 48 -1.11 -6.11 0.52
C VAL A 48 0.27 -6.14 -0.15
N ASP A 49 0.67 -7.29 -0.70
CA ASP A 49 1.96 -7.42 -1.36
C ASP A 49 2.08 -6.61 -2.65
N ARG A 50 1.00 -6.53 -3.45
CA ARG A 50 0.96 -5.66 -4.63
C ARG A 50 1.03 -4.18 -4.27
N ILE A 51 0.39 -3.77 -3.18
CA ILE A 51 0.45 -2.37 -2.72
C ILE A 51 1.85 -2.03 -2.20
N ARG A 52 2.52 -2.94 -1.49
CA ARG A 52 3.95 -2.77 -1.13
C ARG A 52 4.84 -2.61 -2.34
N GLU A 53 4.59 -3.40 -3.37
CA GLU A 53 5.31 -3.31 -4.63
C GLU A 53 5.09 -1.94 -5.30
N ALA A 54 3.84 -1.45 -5.32
CA ALA A 54 3.54 -0.09 -5.76
C ALA A 54 4.29 0.99 -4.94
N ASN A 55 4.35 0.84 -3.61
CA ASN A 55 5.09 1.76 -2.75
C ASN A 55 6.59 1.80 -3.09
N ARG A 56 7.22 0.67 -3.44
CA ARG A 56 8.63 0.66 -3.90
C ARG A 56 8.83 1.50 -5.17
N PHE A 57 7.91 1.41 -6.13
CA PHE A 57 7.97 2.25 -7.33
C PHE A 57 7.77 3.74 -7.00
N PHE A 58 6.91 4.06 -6.02
CA PHE A 58 6.75 5.44 -5.54
C PHE A 58 8.00 5.97 -4.85
N GLU A 59 8.67 5.16 -4.03
CA GLU A 59 9.97 5.52 -3.43
C GLU A 59 11.05 5.75 -4.49
N GLU A 60 11.10 4.91 -5.53
CA GLU A 60 11.98 5.09 -6.69
C GLU A 60 11.66 6.38 -7.45
N ALA A 61 10.38 6.72 -7.62
CA ALA A 61 9.96 7.96 -8.24
C ALA A 61 10.36 9.19 -7.40
N LEU A 62 10.21 9.14 -6.07
CA LEU A 62 10.66 10.20 -5.17
C LEU A 62 12.16 10.48 -5.30
N ARG A 63 12.99 9.43 -5.45
CA ARG A 63 14.43 9.57 -5.67
C ARG A 63 14.79 10.29 -6.98
N GLN A 64 13.88 10.31 -7.95
CA GLN A 64 14.08 10.99 -9.24
C GLN A 64 13.57 12.43 -9.22
N ILE A 65 12.75 12.79 -8.24
CA ILE A 65 12.31 14.17 -8.00
C ILE A 65 13.37 14.83 -7.12
N VAL A 66 14.46 15.29 -7.75
CA VAL A 66 15.52 16.08 -7.07
C VAL A 66 14.95 17.39 -6.50
#